data_AF-A0A0J8IPH8-F1
#
_entry.id   AF-A0A0J8IPH8-F1
#
_cell.length_a   1.000
_cell.length_b   1.000
_cell.length_c   1.000
_cell.angle_alpha   90.00
_cell.angle_beta   90.00
_cell.angle_gamma   90.00
#
_symmetry.space_group_name_H-M   'P 1'
#
loop_
_entity.id
_entity.type
_entity.pdbx_description
1 polymer ?
#
loop_
_entity_poly.entity_id
_entity_poly.type
_entity_poly.pdbx_seq_one_letter_code
_entity_poly.pdbx_strand_id
1 'polypeptide(L)'
;MQAITIKYLPATDTKDSRWKATAAAGSITVCYDHELTVEGNVKAAVKALVKKLGWNRADIWYVGGTANGHWVGVCASQSSPA
;
A
#
# COMPACT_ATOMS: atom_id res chain seq x y z
N MET A 1 9.16 11.89 -5.94
CA MET A 1 7.83 11.27 -5.76
C MET A 1 8.01 9.77 -5.61
N GLN A 2 7.34 9.14 -4.64
CA GLN A 2 7.41 7.70 -4.39
C GLN A 2 6.05 7.05 -4.65
N ALA A 3 6.07 5.83 -5.18
CA ALA A 3 4.90 5.03 -5.44
C ALA A 3 5.03 3.66 -4.75
N ILE A 4 3.92 3.22 -4.16
CA ILE A 4 3.75 1.92 -3.53
C ILE A 4 2.78 1.13 -4.39
N THR A 5 3.23 0.01 -4.94
CA THR A 5 2.33 -0.93 -5.63
C THR A 5 1.80 -1.95 -4.64
N ILE A 6 0.49 -2.09 -4.59
CA ILE A 6 -0.23 -3.04 -3.75
C ILE A 6 -0.86 -4.11 -4.64
N LYS A 7 -0.51 -5.37 -4.35
CA LYS A 7 -1.03 -6.55 -5.07
C LYS A 7 -1.76 -7.46 -4.09
N TYR A 8 -2.95 -7.90 -4.49
CA TYR A 8 -3.66 -8.98 -3.80
C TYR A 8 -2.97 -10.31 -4.10
N LEU A 9 -2.67 -11.06 -3.05
CA LEU A 9 -2.23 -12.43 -3.12
C LEU A 9 -3.37 -13.30 -2.59
N PRO A 10 -3.99 -14.13 -3.44
CA PRO A 10 -5.05 -15.03 -2.99
C PRO A 10 -4.49 -16.04 -1.99
N ALA A 11 -5.39 -16.59 -1.18
CA ALA A 11 -5.07 -17.72 -0.32
C ALA A 11 -4.50 -18.87 -1.15
N THR A 12 -3.53 -19.56 -0.55
CA THR A 12 -2.85 -20.75 -1.07
C THR A 12 -2.95 -21.83 0.00
N ASP A 13 -2.67 -23.08 -0.35
CA ASP A 13 -2.80 -24.24 0.56
C ASP A 13 -2.07 -24.11 1.91
N THR A 14 -1.09 -23.21 1.99
CA THR A 14 -0.26 -22.98 3.19
C THR A 14 -0.40 -21.60 3.81
N LYS A 15 -1.08 -20.66 3.14
CA LYS A 15 -1.10 -19.25 3.57
C LYS A 15 -2.38 -18.56 3.14
N ASP A 16 -2.96 -17.81 4.07
CA ASP A 16 -4.15 -17.01 3.83
C ASP A 16 -3.92 -15.87 2.82
N SER A 17 -5.05 -15.32 2.38
CA SER A 17 -5.13 -14.14 1.53
C SER A 17 -4.42 -12.96 2.17
N ARG A 18 -3.66 -12.22 1.37
CA ARG A 18 -2.83 -11.13 1.89
C ARG A 18 -2.55 -10.07 0.85
N TRP A 19 -2.30 -8.86 1.32
CA TRP A 19 -1.88 -7.73 0.51
C TRP A 19 -0.38 -7.55 0.60
N LYS A 20 0.29 -7.49 -0.55
CA LYS A 20 1.72 -7.17 -0.61
C LYS A 20 1.89 -5.73 -1.10
N ALA A 21 2.40 -4.86 -0.23
CA ALA A 21 2.80 -3.51 -0.57
C ALA A 21 4.31 -3.47 -0.88
N THR A 22 4.67 -2.93 -2.03
CA THR A 22 6.05 -2.88 -2.53
C THR A 22 6.38 -1.46 -2.96
N ALA A 23 7.51 -0.95 -2.50
CA ALA A 23 8.11 0.31 -2.92
C ALA A 23 9.57 0.08 -3.33
N ALA A 24 10.20 1.07 -3.96
CA ALA A 24 11.62 1.01 -4.30
C ALA A 24 12.52 0.76 -3.06
N ALA A 25 12.13 1.27 -1.89
CA ALA A 25 12.88 1.15 -0.64
C ALA A 25 12.61 -0.16 0.13
N GLY A 26 11.63 -0.97 -0.27
CA GLY A 26 11.32 -2.22 0.42
C GLY A 26 9.89 -2.71 0.22
N SER A 27 9.55 -3.80 0.91
CA SER A 27 8.20 -4.37 0.86
C SER A 27 7.72 -4.87 2.21
N ILE A 28 6.40 -5.00 2.33
CA ILE A 28 5.71 -5.61 3.46
C ILE A 28 4.50 -6.40 2.97
N THR A 29 4.15 -7.45 3.71
CA THR A 29 2.94 -8.22 3.47
C THR A 29 2.04 -8.10 4.69
N VAL A 30 0.76 -7.82 4.48
CA VAL A 30 -0.26 -7.68 5.51
C VAL A 30 -1.39 -8.66 5.21
N CYS A 31 -1.87 -9.39 6.22
CA CYS A 31 -3.00 -10.31 6.05
C CYS A 31 -4.25 -9.55 5.58
N TYR A 32 -5.11 -10.22 4.80
CA TYR A 32 -6.39 -9.67 4.40
C TYR A 32 -7.32 -9.62 5.61
N ASP A 33 -7.79 -8.42 5.95
CA ASP A 33 -8.79 -8.24 6.99
C ASP A 33 -10.19 -8.27 6.35
N HIS A 34 -10.98 -9.27 6.72
CA HIS A 34 -12.32 -9.48 6.20
C HIS A 34 -13.35 -8.48 6.75
N GLU A 35 -13.04 -7.77 7.82
CA GLU A 35 -13.89 -6.71 8.37
C GLU A 35 -13.72 -5.39 7.59
N LEU A 36 -12.62 -5.25 6.84
CA LEU A 36 -12.32 -4.06 6.04
C LEU A 36 -12.72 -4.22 4.57
N THR A 37 -13.12 -3.10 3.96
CA THR A 37 -13.26 -3.03 2.50
C THR A 37 -11.91 -3.22 1.81
N VAL A 38 -11.93 -3.55 0.51
CA VAL A 38 -10.70 -3.68 -0.29
C VAL A 38 -9.83 -2.44 -0.20
N GLU A 39 -10.43 -1.24 -0.32
CA GLU A 39 -9.70 0.03 -0.19
C GLU A 39 -9.16 0.24 1.23
N GLY A 40 -9.92 -0.16 2.26
CA GLY A 40 -9.47 -0.11 3.66
C GLY A 40 -8.24 -0.97 3.91
N ASN A 41 -8.23 -2.20 3.37
CA ASN A 41 -7.09 -3.10 3.41
C ASN A 41 -5.86 -2.52 2.67
N VAL A 42 -6.07 -1.93 1.50
CA VAL A 42 -5.01 -1.29 0.72
C VAL A 42 -4.41 -0.11 1.49
N LYS A 43 -5.23 0.74 2.11
CA LYS A 43 -4.78 1.83 2.99
C LYS A 43 -3.98 1.31 4.17
N ALA A 44 -4.42 0.21 4.80
CA ALA A 44 -3.70 -0.43 5.90
C ALA A 44 -2.33 -0.94 5.46
N ALA A 45 -2.24 -1.58 4.28
CA ALA A 45 -0.97 -2.06 3.72
C ALA A 45 0.01 -0.92 3.41
N VAL A 46 -0.47 0.19 2.83
CA VAL A 46 0.32 1.40 2.61
C VAL A 46 0.83 1.96 3.93
N LYS A 47 -0.06 2.15 4.91
CA LYS A 47 0.30 2.67 6.24
C LYS A 47 1.34 1.79 6.94
N ALA A 48 1.23 0.47 6.82
CA ALA A 48 2.18 -0.48 7.39
C ALA A 48 3.57 -0.35 6.74
N LEU A 49 3.64 -0.19 5.41
CA LEU A 49 4.91 0.01 4.71
C LEU A 49 5.54 1.36 5.06
N VAL A 50 4.76 2.43 5.06
CA VAL A 50 5.18 3.79 5.45
C VAL A 50 5.77 3.78 6.86
N LYS A 51 5.07 3.17 7.82
CA LYS A 51 5.54 3.02 9.21
C LYS A 51 6.84 2.24 9.29
N LYS A 52 6.97 1.14 8.54
CA LYS A 52 8.18 0.31 8.49
C LYS A 52 9.39 1.07 7.94
N LEU A 53 9.18 1.91 6.93
CA LEU A 53 10.23 2.68 6.25
C LEU A 53 10.52 4.02 6.95
N GLY A 54 9.75 4.40 7.98
CA GLY A 54 9.92 5.68 8.67
C GLY A 54 9.43 6.88 7.85
N TRP A 55 8.58 6.67 6.84
CA TRP A 55 8.00 7.73 5.99
C TRP A 55 6.85 8.47 6.68
N ASN A 56 6.91 8.56 8.01
CA ASN A 56 5.83 8.99 8.90
C ASN A 56 5.66 10.52 8.90
N ARG A 57 6.53 11.24 8.17
CA ARG A 57 6.58 12.70 8.15
C ARG A 57 5.59 13.23 7.11
N ALA A 58 4.35 13.50 7.54
CA ALA A 58 3.42 14.42 6.89
C ALA A 58 3.01 14.15 5.41
N ASP A 59 3.35 13.01 4.84
CA ASP A 59 3.01 12.71 3.45
C ASP A 59 1.55 12.26 3.31
N ILE A 60 0.78 12.99 2.52
CA ILE A 60 -0.58 12.59 2.14
C ILE A 60 -0.45 11.46 1.11
N TRP A 61 -0.90 10.27 1.49
CA TRP A 61 -0.92 9.10 0.60
C TRP A 61 -2.29 8.97 -0.06
N TYR A 62 -2.32 9.14 -1.38
CA TYR A 62 -3.50 8.83 -2.18
C TYR A 62 -3.41 7.41 -2.70
N VAL A 63 -4.50 6.66 -2.61
CA VAL A 63 -4.60 5.30 -3.12
C VAL A 63 -5.65 5.24 -4.22
N GLY A 64 -5.33 4.54 -5.30
CA GLY A 64 -6.22 4.34 -6.44
C GLY A 64 -6.08 2.96 -7.05
N GLY A 65 -7.18 2.46 -7.59
CA GLY A 65 -7.19 1.26 -8.42
C GLY A 65 -6.68 1.56 -9.83
N THR A 66 -5.95 0.62 -10.41
CA THR A 66 -5.52 0.66 -11.81
C THR A 66 -6.41 -0.24 -12.66
N ALA A 67 -6.45 -0.01 -13.97
CA ALA A 67 -7.24 -0.82 -14.91
C ALA A 67 -6.88 -2.32 -14.89
N ASN A 68 -5.68 -2.67 -14.42
CA ASN A 68 -5.20 -4.05 -14.32
C ASN A 68 -5.59 -4.74 -13.00
N GLY A 69 -6.45 -4.13 -12.17
CA GLY A 69 -6.85 -4.68 -10.87
C GLY A 69 -5.81 -4.58 -9.77
N HIS A 70 -4.70 -3.88 -10.02
CA HIS A 70 -3.71 -3.54 -9.00
C HIS A 70 -4.07 -2.23 -8.31
N TRP A 71 -3.57 -2.05 -7.09
CA TRP A 71 -3.73 -0.81 -6.34
C TRP A 71 -2.39 -0.09 -6.26
N VAL A 72 -2.41 1.24 -6.33
CA VAL A 72 -1.20 2.07 -6.21
C VAL A 72 -1.45 3.17 -5.19
N GLY A 73 -0.52 3.29 -4.24
CA GLY A 73 -0.43 4.41 -3.31
C GLY A 73 0.64 5.39 -3.78
N VAL A 74 0.31 6.65 -3.97
CA VAL A 74 1.28 7.71 -4.32
C VAL A 74 1.38 8.73 -3.20
N CYS A 75 2.62 9.12 -2.90
CA CYS A 75 2.89 10.21 -1.98
C CYS A 75 2.66 11.55 -2.71
N ALA A 76 1.68 12.33 -2.26
CA ALA A 76 1.53 13.70 -2.69
C ALA A 76 2.48 14.60 -1.88
N SER A 77 3.76 14.53 -2.21
CA SER A 77 4.67 15.60 -1.84
C SER A 77 4.28 16.83 -2.68
N GLN A 78 3.64 17.83 -2.08
CA GLN A 78 3.57 19.14 -2.73
C GLN A 78 5.01 19.65 -2.83
N SER A 79 5.55 19.67 -4.04
CA SER A 79 6.72 20.50 -4.33
C SER A 79 6.29 21.94 -4.11
N SER A 80 6.68 22.54 -2.98
CA SER A 80 6.63 24.00 -2.84
C SER A 80 7.41 24.59 -4.03
N PRO A 81 6.82 25.44 -4.88
CA PRO A 81 7.63 26.23 -5.78
C PRO A 81 8.47 27.16 -4.89
N ALA A 82 9.79 27.15 -5.12
CA ALA A 82 10.72 28.10 -4.52
C ALA A 82 10.52 29.49 -5.12
#